data_AF-A0A226DWN3-F1
#
_entry.id   AF-A0A226DWN3-F1
#
_cell.length_a   1.000
_cell.length_b   1.000
_cell.length_c   1.000
_cell.angle_alpha   90.00
_cell.angle_beta   90.00
_cell.angle_gamma   90.00
#
_symmetry.space_group_name_H-M   'P 1'
#
loop_
_entity.id
_entity.type
_entity.pdbx_description
1 polymer ?
#
loop_
_entity_poly.entity_id
_entity_poly.type
_entity_poly.pdbx_seq_one_letter_code
_entity_poly.pdbx_strand_id
1 'polypeptide(L)'
;MSPRSKSSSAATVANPCQPPFLGSMTSLCKAGVWGPIVPMGKLLRVLIPLIDLWCFFLLNAGGAFFMAMFFGICVTSILEYLDVVSKHLTRSPSPRLRLMPCIRLYRKIWIVERMLNAIFSAALLPIMLLNWTSVQIFAGFVTISRHSVVQMPQYLMFPIVWWNCIALNLSVTTLSSYIYGNSGRIMGQLGKLRCQLRFRFGRKLAHRELRSCTPLKIKFGNNFIDGMTPIVNQDLAWNQTMSLMLLGKS
;
A
#
# COMPACT_ATOMS: atom_id res chain seq x y z
N MET A 1 29.22 -15.83 33.63
CA MET A 1 29.68 -16.63 32.46
C MET A 1 28.71 -17.79 32.24
N SER A 2 27.86 -17.71 31.22
CA SER A 2 26.97 -18.81 30.83
C SER A 2 27.02 -18.94 29.31
N PRO A 3 27.35 -20.12 28.74
CA PRO A 3 27.48 -20.27 27.31
C PRO A 3 26.12 -20.66 26.72
N ARG A 4 25.51 -19.78 25.93
CA ARG A 4 24.45 -20.17 24.98
C ARG A 4 24.62 -19.47 23.64
N SER A 5 25.59 -19.96 22.88
CA SER A 5 25.52 -19.99 21.43
C SER A 5 24.71 -21.22 21.02
N LYS A 6 23.46 -21.03 20.57
CA LYS A 6 22.73 -22.01 19.73
C LYS A 6 21.84 -21.26 18.74
N SER A 7 22.37 -21.12 17.53
CA SER A 7 21.67 -21.11 16.23
C SER A 7 20.19 -20.67 16.24
N SER A 8 19.99 -19.36 16.09
CA SER A 8 19.28 -18.71 14.98
C SER A 8 17.91 -19.20 14.47
N SER A 9 17.65 -20.50 14.35
CA SER A 9 16.31 -21.03 14.06
C SER A 9 15.57 -21.50 15.32
N ALA A 10 16.28 -21.49 16.46
CA ALA A 10 15.79 -22.03 17.72
C ALA A 10 14.98 -21.04 18.56
N ALA A 11 14.93 -19.75 18.26
CA ALA A 11 14.24 -18.78 19.12
C ALA A 11 12.70 -18.93 19.11
N THR A 12 12.10 -19.14 17.94
CA THR A 12 10.66 -19.47 17.80
C THR A 12 10.34 -20.86 18.37
N VAL A 13 11.30 -21.78 18.37
CA VAL A 13 11.20 -23.10 19.01
C VAL A 13 11.44 -23.02 20.53
N ALA A 14 12.17 -22.02 21.00
CA ALA A 14 12.62 -21.88 22.38
C ALA A 14 11.48 -21.38 23.29
N ASN A 15 10.72 -20.36 22.87
CA ASN A 15 9.60 -19.80 23.66
C ASN A 15 8.35 -19.54 22.79
N PRO A 16 7.65 -20.59 22.34
CA PRO A 16 6.33 -20.48 21.67
C PRO A 16 5.21 -19.91 22.57
N CYS A 17 5.52 -19.68 23.84
CA CYS A 17 4.63 -19.11 24.86
C CYS A 17 4.53 -17.58 24.83
N GLN A 18 5.33 -16.88 24.03
CA GLN A 18 5.35 -15.43 24.02
C GLN A 18 4.18 -14.88 23.17
N PRO A 19 3.37 -13.93 23.67
CA PRO A 19 2.38 -13.24 22.83
C PRO A 19 3.09 -12.49 21.70
N PRO A 20 2.55 -12.42 20.45
CA PRO A 20 1.18 -12.75 20.02
C PRO A 20 1.03 -14.13 19.34
N PHE A 21 1.97 -15.07 19.53
CA PHE A 21 1.94 -16.35 18.84
C PHE A 21 0.79 -17.25 19.34
N LEU A 22 0.23 -18.09 18.46
CA LEU A 22 -0.88 -19.00 18.82
C LEU A 22 -0.50 -19.93 19.97
N GLY A 23 0.78 -20.24 20.13
CA GLY A 23 1.30 -21.05 21.24
C GLY A 23 0.97 -20.47 22.62
N SER A 24 0.88 -19.15 22.75
CA SER A 24 0.49 -18.48 24.01
C SER A 24 -1.00 -18.65 24.36
N MET A 25 -1.85 -18.93 23.37
CA MET A 25 -3.29 -19.16 23.56
C MET A 25 -3.62 -20.62 23.88
N THR A 26 -2.65 -21.53 23.70
CA THR A 26 -2.86 -22.95 24.00
C THR A 26 -2.72 -23.23 25.49
N SER A 27 -3.51 -24.18 26.00
CA SER A 27 -3.42 -24.65 27.40
C SER A 27 -2.08 -25.33 27.75
N LEU A 28 -1.23 -25.55 26.74
CA LEU A 28 0.12 -26.12 26.86
C LEU A 28 1.13 -25.12 27.42
N CYS A 29 0.80 -23.82 27.38
CA CYS A 29 1.62 -22.79 27.98
C CYS A 29 1.08 -22.42 29.37
N LYS A 30 1.81 -22.78 30.43
CA LYS A 30 1.50 -22.35 31.81
C LYS A 30 2.69 -21.58 32.39
N ALA A 31 2.43 -20.37 32.89
CA ALA A 31 3.45 -19.49 33.46
C ALA A 31 4.64 -19.18 32.53
N GLY A 32 4.41 -19.09 31.21
CA GLY A 32 5.46 -18.82 30.22
C GLY A 32 6.38 -20.01 29.91
N VAL A 33 6.09 -21.19 30.48
CA VAL A 33 6.82 -22.43 30.25
C VAL A 33 5.90 -23.42 29.53
N TRP A 34 6.43 -24.06 28.49
CA TRP A 34 5.72 -25.13 27.80
C TRP A 34 5.66 -26.37 28.70
N GLY A 35 4.46 -26.96 28.84
CA GLY A 35 4.22 -28.11 29.69
C GLY A 35 5.08 -29.35 29.36
N PRO A 36 5.17 -30.32 30.29
CA PRO A 36 6.03 -31.48 30.17
C PRO A 36 5.76 -32.34 28.93
N ILE A 37 6.83 -32.99 28.47
CA ILE A 37 7.02 -33.55 27.14
C ILE A 37 6.28 -34.89 27.02
N VAL A 38 4.99 -34.85 26.68
CA VAL A 38 4.32 -35.98 26.01
C VAL A 38 4.77 -36.02 24.54
N PRO A 39 4.86 -37.19 23.88
CA PRO A 39 5.31 -37.30 22.48
C PRO A 39 4.49 -36.40 21.53
N MET A 40 3.21 -36.22 21.80
CA MET A 40 2.32 -35.30 21.09
C MET A 40 2.71 -33.82 21.26
N GLY A 41 3.29 -33.45 22.41
CA GLY A 41 3.75 -32.09 22.72
C GLY A 41 5.00 -31.67 21.94
N LYS A 42 5.89 -32.61 21.58
CA LYS A 42 7.06 -32.31 20.72
C LYS A 42 6.64 -31.93 19.30
N LEU A 43 5.65 -32.62 18.75
CA LEU A 43 5.13 -32.36 17.41
C LEU A 43 4.41 -31.00 17.37
N LEU A 44 3.57 -30.72 18.36
CA LEU A 44 2.87 -29.42 18.48
C LEU A 44 3.82 -28.23 18.64
N ARG A 45 4.95 -28.41 19.35
CA ARG A 45 5.98 -27.37 19.51
C ARG A 45 6.61 -26.92 18.20
N VAL A 46 6.62 -27.78 17.17
CA VAL A 46 7.14 -27.46 15.83
C VAL A 46 6.02 -26.99 14.92
N LEU A 47 4.85 -27.66 14.94
CA LEU A 47 3.71 -27.33 14.09
C LEU A 47 3.16 -25.92 14.36
N ILE A 48 3.02 -25.52 15.63
CA ILE A 48 2.38 -24.23 15.97
C ILE A 48 3.18 -23.04 15.42
N PRO A 49 4.51 -22.91 15.65
CA PRO A 49 5.30 -21.85 15.04
C PRO A 49 5.32 -21.90 13.50
N LEU A 50 5.27 -23.09 12.90
CA LEU A 50 5.19 -23.25 11.45
C LEU A 50 3.87 -22.74 10.89
N ILE A 51 2.75 -23.04 11.57
CA ILE A 51 1.42 -22.53 11.22
C ILE A 51 1.37 -21.02 11.43
N ASP A 52 1.89 -20.49 12.54
CA ASP A 52 1.98 -19.04 12.80
C ASP A 52 2.77 -18.33 11.70
N LEU A 53 3.94 -18.86 11.33
CA LEU A 53 4.77 -18.31 10.26
C LEU A 53 4.04 -18.40 8.90
N TRP A 54 3.38 -19.51 8.63
CA TRP A 54 2.63 -19.73 7.40
C TRP A 54 1.42 -18.80 7.28
N CYS A 55 0.64 -18.65 8.36
CA CYS A 55 -0.49 -17.72 8.44
C CYS A 55 0.01 -16.28 8.30
N PHE A 56 1.07 -15.90 9.01
CA PHE A 56 1.67 -14.57 8.88
C PHE A 56 2.14 -14.30 7.45
N PHE A 57 2.80 -15.28 6.81
CA PHE A 57 3.24 -15.18 5.43
C PHE A 57 2.06 -15.09 4.45
N LEU A 58 1.03 -15.93 4.60
CA LEU A 58 -0.17 -15.87 3.75
C LEU A 58 -0.92 -14.54 3.90
N LEU A 59 -1.11 -14.06 5.12
CA LEU A 59 -1.81 -12.80 5.41
C LEU A 59 -1.02 -11.59 4.91
N ASN A 60 0.29 -11.52 5.21
CA ASN A 60 1.11 -10.37 4.85
C ASN A 60 1.59 -10.45 3.40
N ALA A 61 2.24 -11.54 2.99
CA ALA A 61 2.74 -11.67 1.64
C ALA A 61 1.58 -11.89 0.66
N GLY A 62 0.68 -12.83 0.91
CA GLY A 62 -0.45 -13.10 -0.01
C GLY A 62 -1.42 -11.91 -0.09
N GLY A 63 -1.90 -11.43 1.04
CA GLY A 63 -2.85 -10.31 1.10
C GLY A 63 -2.27 -9.00 0.59
N ALA A 64 -1.11 -8.57 1.09
CA ALA A 64 -0.52 -7.30 0.65
C ALA A 64 -0.07 -7.36 -0.82
N PHE A 65 0.51 -8.49 -1.27
CA PHE A 65 0.92 -8.62 -2.67
C PHE A 65 -0.29 -8.66 -3.60
N PHE A 66 -1.36 -9.37 -3.24
CA PHE A 66 -2.60 -9.36 -4.03
C PHE A 66 -3.17 -7.95 -4.17
N MET A 67 -3.25 -7.21 -3.06
CA MET A 67 -3.81 -5.86 -3.04
C MET A 67 -2.91 -4.86 -3.77
N ALA A 68 -1.59 -4.96 -3.59
CA ALA A 68 -0.62 -4.12 -4.29
C ALA A 68 -0.56 -4.42 -5.78
N MET A 69 -0.62 -5.69 -6.19
CA MET A 69 -0.66 -6.09 -7.60
C MET A 69 -1.97 -5.65 -8.25
N PHE A 70 -3.11 -5.91 -7.61
CA PHE A 70 -4.40 -5.54 -8.17
C PHE A 70 -4.53 -4.03 -8.30
N PHE A 71 -4.22 -3.27 -7.24
CA PHE A 71 -4.19 -1.81 -7.29
C PHE A 71 -3.15 -1.30 -8.30
N GLY A 72 -1.94 -1.86 -8.26
CA GLY A 72 -0.83 -1.51 -9.14
C GLY A 72 -1.18 -1.68 -10.60
N ILE A 73 -1.69 -2.85 -11.01
CA ILE A 73 -2.12 -3.14 -12.39
C ILE A 73 -3.23 -2.18 -12.83
N CYS A 74 -4.22 -1.92 -11.97
CA CYS A 74 -5.30 -1.00 -12.30
C CYS A 74 -4.78 0.44 -12.49
N VAL A 75 -3.85 0.89 -11.65
CA VAL A 75 -3.27 2.23 -11.74
C VAL A 75 -2.33 2.35 -12.95
N THR A 76 -1.46 1.37 -13.18
CA THR A 76 -0.54 1.38 -14.33
C THR A 76 -1.29 1.33 -15.65
N SER A 77 -2.35 0.52 -15.75
CA SER A 77 -3.19 0.49 -16.95
C SER A 77 -3.85 1.86 -17.21
N ILE A 78 -4.38 2.53 -16.19
CA ILE A 78 -4.90 3.90 -16.34
C ILE A 78 -3.81 4.87 -16.82
N LEU A 79 -2.59 4.76 -16.26
CA LEU A 79 -1.45 5.59 -16.68
C LEU A 79 -1.06 5.34 -18.14
N GLU A 80 -0.99 4.09 -18.58
CA GLU A 80 -0.71 3.75 -19.97
C GLU A 80 -1.77 4.32 -20.91
N TYR A 81 -3.06 4.22 -20.55
CA TYR A 81 -4.13 4.85 -21.34
C TYR A 81 -4.01 6.37 -21.38
N LEU A 82 -3.62 7.01 -20.28
CA LEU A 82 -3.37 8.46 -20.25
C LEU A 82 -2.18 8.84 -21.12
N ASP A 83 -1.11 8.05 -21.12
CA ASP A 83 0.06 8.28 -21.96
C ASP A 83 -0.27 8.12 -23.45
N VAL A 84 -1.11 7.14 -23.80
CA VAL A 84 -1.62 7.00 -25.18
C VAL A 84 -2.41 8.24 -25.59
N VAL A 85 -3.29 8.75 -24.73
CA VAL A 85 -4.04 10.00 -24.98
C VAL A 85 -3.07 11.18 -25.15
N SER A 86 -2.08 11.31 -24.27
CA SER A 86 -1.05 12.35 -24.30
C SER A 86 -0.21 12.33 -25.59
N LYS A 87 0.22 11.14 -26.01
CA LYS A 87 0.96 10.93 -27.28
C LYS A 87 0.10 11.30 -28.49
N HIS A 88 -1.18 10.96 -28.48
CA HIS A 88 -2.10 11.36 -29.54
C HIS A 88 -2.35 12.87 -29.60
N LEU A 89 -2.32 13.56 -28.46
CA LEU A 89 -2.45 15.02 -28.39
C LEU A 89 -1.20 15.74 -28.91
N THR A 90 -0.01 15.26 -28.55
CA THR A 90 1.27 15.89 -28.93
C THR A 90 1.67 15.65 -30.38
N ARG A 91 1.39 14.46 -30.93
CA ARG A 91 1.82 14.08 -32.28
C ARG A 91 0.93 14.63 -33.41
N SER A 92 -0.22 15.22 -33.10
CA SER A 92 -1.22 15.52 -34.14
C SER A 92 -1.04 16.92 -34.76
N PRO A 93 -0.76 17.03 -36.08
CA PRO A 93 -0.64 18.32 -36.77
C PRO A 93 -2.00 18.99 -37.05
N SER A 94 -3.12 18.25 -36.97
CA SER A 94 -4.46 18.78 -37.23
C SER A 94 -5.39 18.65 -36.00
N PRO A 95 -5.65 19.75 -35.26
CA PRO A 95 -6.34 19.71 -33.97
C PRO A 95 -7.82 19.31 -34.04
N ARG A 96 -8.41 19.25 -35.24
CA ARG A 96 -9.86 19.10 -35.44
C ARG A 96 -10.32 17.65 -35.51
N LEU A 97 -9.61 16.81 -36.29
CA LEU A 97 -10.11 15.48 -36.64
C LEU A 97 -9.99 14.49 -35.48
N ARG A 98 -9.10 14.76 -34.52
CA ARG A 98 -8.79 13.81 -33.42
C ARG A 98 -9.24 14.27 -32.03
N LEU A 99 -9.70 15.50 -31.85
CA LEU A 99 -10.15 15.98 -30.54
C LEU A 99 -11.36 15.17 -30.02
N MET A 100 -12.35 14.91 -30.87
CA MET A 100 -13.55 14.18 -30.47
C MET A 100 -13.25 12.71 -30.09
N PRO A 101 -12.43 11.95 -30.85
CA PRO A 101 -11.91 10.66 -30.41
C PRO A 101 -11.15 10.71 -29.07
N CYS A 102 -10.27 11.70 -28.87
CA CYS A 102 -9.52 11.84 -27.61
C CYS A 102 -10.44 12.12 -26.41
N ILE A 103 -11.44 13.00 -26.57
CA ILE A 103 -12.44 13.28 -25.53
C ILE A 103 -13.23 12.01 -25.21
N ARG A 104 -13.66 11.24 -26.23
CA ARG A 104 -14.38 9.97 -26.01
C ARG A 104 -13.51 8.95 -25.28
N LEU A 105 -12.24 8.83 -25.64
CA LEU A 105 -11.30 7.92 -24.97
C LEU A 105 -11.08 8.34 -23.51
N TYR A 106 -10.85 9.64 -23.27
CA TYR A 106 -10.73 10.18 -21.92
C TYR A 106 -11.98 9.92 -21.07
N ARG A 107 -13.18 10.06 -21.65
CA ARG A 107 -14.44 9.77 -20.96
C ARG A 107 -14.55 8.29 -20.57
N LYS A 108 -14.05 7.37 -21.40
CA LYS A 108 -13.99 5.94 -21.03
C LYS A 108 -13.05 5.71 -19.85
N ILE A 109 -11.85 6.32 -19.86
CA ILE A 109 -10.89 6.24 -18.75
C ILE A 109 -11.51 6.80 -17.47
N TRP A 110 -12.23 7.93 -17.56
CA TRP A 110 -12.92 8.55 -16.43
C TRP A 110 -14.02 7.65 -15.84
N ILE A 111 -14.76 6.91 -16.66
CA ILE A 111 -15.75 5.94 -16.14
C ILE A 111 -15.05 4.82 -15.37
N VAL A 112 -13.96 4.27 -15.93
CA VAL A 112 -13.18 3.20 -15.28
C VAL A 112 -12.60 3.68 -13.95
N GLU A 113 -12.01 4.88 -13.93
CA GLU A 113 -11.49 5.49 -12.70
C GLU A 113 -12.59 5.68 -11.66
N ARG A 114 -13.79 6.13 -12.05
CA ARG A 114 -14.92 6.30 -11.13
C ARG A 114 -15.43 4.97 -10.57
N MET A 115 -15.44 3.90 -11.38
CA MET A 115 -15.78 2.55 -10.91
C MET A 115 -14.72 2.02 -9.93
N LEU A 116 -13.45 2.22 -10.24
CA LEU A 116 -12.35 1.88 -9.34
C LEU A 116 -12.48 2.66 -8.04
N ASN A 117 -12.71 3.96 -8.11
CA ASN A 117 -12.85 4.81 -6.94
C ASN A 117 -14.03 4.36 -6.05
N ALA A 118 -15.16 3.96 -6.65
CA ALA A 118 -16.31 3.47 -5.88
C ALA A 118 -15.99 2.22 -5.03
N ILE A 119 -15.13 1.33 -5.53
CA ILE A 119 -14.71 0.11 -4.83
C ILE A 119 -13.58 0.42 -3.83
N PHE A 120 -12.57 1.17 -4.27
CA PHE A 120 -11.34 1.35 -3.52
C PHE A 120 -11.41 2.46 -2.47
N SER A 121 -12.09 3.57 -2.76
CA SER A 121 -12.08 4.74 -1.86
C SER A 121 -12.84 4.52 -0.56
N ALA A 122 -13.92 3.74 -0.59
CA ALA A 122 -14.83 3.61 0.54
C ALA A 122 -14.23 2.78 1.69
N ALA A 123 -13.55 1.68 1.36
CA ALA A 123 -13.08 0.72 2.35
C ALA A 123 -11.66 0.24 2.09
N LEU A 124 -11.31 -0.04 0.83
CA LEU A 124 -10.07 -0.74 0.51
C LEU A 124 -8.82 0.08 0.87
N LEU A 125 -8.76 1.33 0.38
CA LEU A 125 -7.63 2.22 0.64
C LEU A 125 -7.46 2.55 2.13
N PRO A 126 -8.50 2.93 2.91
CA PRO A 126 -8.34 3.19 4.34
C PRO A 126 -7.89 1.96 5.11
N ILE A 127 -8.45 0.79 4.82
CA ILE A 127 -8.03 -0.45 5.45
C ILE A 127 -6.57 -0.76 5.11
N MET A 128 -6.15 -0.59 3.85
CA MET A 128 -4.76 -0.82 3.44
C MET A 128 -3.78 0.13 4.11
N LEU A 129 -4.06 1.44 4.10
CA LEU A 129 -3.19 2.44 4.74
C LEU A 129 -3.10 2.20 6.24
N LEU A 130 -4.22 1.95 6.92
CA LEU A 130 -4.21 1.69 8.37
C LEU A 130 -3.43 0.41 8.70
N ASN A 131 -3.63 -0.67 7.95
CA ASN A 131 -2.89 -1.92 8.17
C ASN A 131 -1.39 -1.75 7.93
N TRP A 132 -0.98 -1.15 6.81
CA TRP A 132 0.43 -0.95 6.52
C TRP A 132 1.10 0.02 7.49
N THR A 133 0.45 1.13 7.85
CA THR A 133 0.98 2.07 8.84
C THR A 133 1.11 1.40 10.21
N SER A 134 0.14 0.56 10.61
CA SER A 134 0.22 -0.20 11.86
C SER A 134 1.41 -1.17 11.87
N VAL A 135 1.54 -1.99 10.82
CA VAL A 135 2.68 -2.92 10.68
C VAL A 135 4.00 -2.17 10.64
N GLN A 136 4.05 -1.02 9.96
CA GLN A 136 5.23 -0.15 9.90
C GLN A 136 5.63 0.36 11.30
N ILE A 137 4.68 0.84 12.10
CA ILE A 137 4.94 1.34 13.47
C ILE A 137 5.49 0.20 14.35
N PHE A 138 4.84 -0.96 14.35
CA PHE A 138 5.27 -2.10 15.16
C PHE A 138 6.64 -2.63 14.73
N ALA A 139 6.87 -2.80 13.42
CA ALA A 139 8.14 -3.27 12.91
C ALA A 139 9.27 -2.27 13.20
N GLY A 140 9.01 -0.96 13.05
CA GLY A 140 9.95 0.10 13.40
C GLY A 140 10.31 0.10 14.89
N PHE A 141 9.30 0.02 15.77
CA PHE A 141 9.51 -0.03 17.21
C PHE A 141 10.35 -1.24 17.64
N VAL A 142 10.04 -2.45 17.13
CA VAL A 142 10.80 -3.66 17.45
C VAL A 142 12.24 -3.55 16.93
N THR A 143 12.42 -3.03 15.71
CA THR A 143 13.75 -2.83 15.11
C THR A 143 14.60 -1.91 15.97
N ILE A 144 14.07 -0.77 16.44
CA ILE A 144 14.87 0.21 17.18
C ILE A 144 15.05 -0.20 18.65
N SER A 145 13.96 -0.55 19.35
CA SER A 145 13.95 -0.76 20.80
C SER A 145 14.53 -2.10 21.23
N ARG A 146 14.40 -3.15 20.40
CA ARG A 146 14.72 -4.54 20.78
C ARG A 146 15.90 -5.14 20.02
N HIS A 147 16.69 -4.33 19.32
CA HIS A 147 17.81 -4.79 18.49
C HIS A 147 18.86 -5.65 19.24
N SER A 148 19.10 -5.38 20.52
CA SER A 148 20.08 -6.12 21.33
C SER A 148 19.51 -7.39 21.98
N VAL A 149 18.18 -7.50 22.08
CA VAL A 149 17.50 -8.61 22.77
C VAL A 149 17.15 -9.75 21.81
N VAL A 150 16.87 -9.43 20.55
CA VAL A 150 16.50 -10.42 19.54
C VAL A 150 17.75 -10.99 18.86
N GLN A 151 17.93 -12.30 18.93
CA GLN A 151 19.04 -12.99 18.28
C GLN A 151 18.88 -12.97 16.75
N MET A 152 19.97 -12.70 16.01
CA MET A 152 19.98 -12.88 14.55
C MET A 152 19.76 -14.37 14.20
N PRO A 153 19.04 -14.71 13.10
CA PRO A 153 18.56 -13.93 11.97
C PRO A 153 17.12 -13.41 12.11
N GLN A 154 16.38 -13.80 13.14
CA GLN A 154 14.97 -13.40 13.29
C GLN A 154 14.82 -11.87 13.36
N TYR A 155 15.81 -11.20 13.96
CA TYR A 155 15.88 -9.74 13.98
C TYR A 155 15.83 -9.12 12.57
N LEU A 156 16.47 -9.74 11.55
CA LEU A 156 16.57 -9.17 10.20
C LEU A 156 15.22 -9.08 9.47
N MET A 157 14.24 -9.90 9.86
CA MET A 157 12.90 -9.86 9.27
C MET A 157 12.17 -8.55 9.58
N PHE A 158 12.34 -7.98 10.78
CA PHE A 158 11.68 -6.75 11.20
C PHE A 158 12.07 -5.50 10.37
N PRO A 159 13.35 -5.16 10.17
CA PRO A 159 13.74 -4.03 9.33
C PRO A 159 13.37 -4.24 7.86
N ILE A 160 13.42 -5.47 7.35
CA ILE A 160 12.98 -5.77 5.98
C ILE A 160 11.48 -5.50 5.82
N VAL A 161 10.65 -5.99 6.74
CA VAL A 161 9.20 -5.73 6.74
C VAL A 161 8.93 -4.23 6.88
N TRP A 162 9.64 -3.55 7.77
CA TRP A 162 9.51 -2.11 7.97
C TRP A 162 9.81 -1.32 6.69
N TRP A 163 10.93 -1.62 6.03
CA TRP A 163 11.32 -1.00 4.77
C TRP A 163 10.31 -1.29 3.64
N ASN A 164 9.83 -2.53 3.55
CA ASN A 164 8.81 -2.90 2.57
C ASN A 164 7.50 -2.12 2.77
N CYS A 165 7.07 -1.92 4.02
CA CYS A 165 5.87 -1.12 4.31
C CYS A 165 6.05 0.35 3.87
N ILE A 166 7.22 0.93 4.12
CA ILE A 166 7.57 2.29 3.66
C ILE A 166 7.51 2.35 2.12
N ALA A 167 8.16 1.41 1.45
CA ALA A 167 8.22 1.36 -0.02
C ALA A 167 6.84 1.22 -0.65
N LEU A 168 5.98 0.33 -0.12
CA LEU A 168 4.62 0.11 -0.61
C LEU A 168 3.73 1.34 -0.39
N ASN A 169 3.74 1.94 0.81
CA ASN A 169 3.00 3.16 1.12
C ASN A 169 3.40 4.33 0.20
N LEU A 170 4.70 4.51 -0.03
CA LEU A 170 5.21 5.54 -0.94
C LEU A 170 4.83 5.27 -2.39
N SER A 171 4.90 4.01 -2.84
CA SER A 171 4.58 3.65 -4.23
C SER A 171 3.11 3.89 -4.56
N VAL A 172 2.19 3.43 -3.70
CA VAL A 172 0.73 3.57 -3.89
C VAL A 172 0.31 5.04 -3.95
N THR A 173 0.83 5.85 -3.04
CA THR A 173 0.50 7.28 -2.98
C THR A 173 1.16 8.09 -4.10
N THR A 174 2.41 7.79 -4.45
CA THR A 174 3.12 8.45 -5.56
C THR A 174 2.44 8.16 -6.89
N LEU A 175 2.06 6.91 -7.14
CA LEU A 175 1.32 6.52 -8.34
C LEU A 175 -0.03 7.25 -8.44
N SER A 176 -0.74 7.39 -7.31
CA SER A 176 -2.00 8.14 -7.25
C SER A 176 -1.82 9.62 -7.58
N SER A 177 -0.77 10.25 -7.03
CA SER A 177 -0.40 11.63 -7.34
C SER A 177 -0.01 11.81 -8.81
N TYR A 178 0.70 10.83 -9.38
CA TYR A 178 1.11 10.85 -10.78
C TYR A 178 -0.08 10.80 -11.74
N ILE A 179 -1.09 9.96 -11.46
CA ILE A 179 -2.37 9.96 -12.22
C ILE A 179 -3.01 11.34 -12.18
N TYR A 180 -3.11 11.95 -11.00
CA TYR A 180 -3.73 13.25 -10.84
C TYR A 180 -3.00 14.34 -11.63
N GLY A 181 -1.66 14.38 -11.53
CA GLY A 181 -0.83 15.32 -12.27
C GLY A 181 -0.92 15.17 -13.79
N ASN A 182 -0.83 13.93 -14.30
CA ASN A 182 -0.91 13.66 -15.74
C ASN A 182 -2.30 13.94 -16.30
N SER A 183 -3.35 13.57 -15.57
CA SER A 183 -4.73 13.89 -15.93
C SER A 183 -4.95 15.40 -16.04
N GLY A 184 -4.46 16.17 -15.06
CA GLY A 184 -4.55 17.63 -15.07
C GLY A 184 -3.83 18.26 -16.26
N ARG A 185 -2.62 17.77 -16.59
CA ARG A 185 -1.85 18.20 -17.77
C ARG A 185 -2.61 17.94 -19.08
N ILE A 186 -3.16 16.74 -19.24
CA ILE A 186 -3.95 16.34 -20.41
C ILE A 186 -5.19 17.25 -20.53
N MET A 187 -5.95 17.45 -19.45
CA MET A 187 -7.08 18.37 -19.46
C MET A 187 -6.69 19.81 -19.84
N GLY A 188 -5.54 20.29 -19.37
CA GLY A 188 -4.99 21.58 -19.76
C GLY A 188 -4.69 21.67 -21.26
N GLN A 189 -4.08 20.62 -21.83
CA GLN A 189 -3.81 20.52 -23.26
C GLN A 189 -5.11 20.46 -24.11
N LEU A 190 -6.09 19.65 -23.71
CA LEU A 190 -7.41 19.64 -24.36
C LEU A 190 -8.10 21.01 -24.26
N GLY A 191 -7.95 21.70 -23.13
CA GLY A 191 -8.46 23.07 -22.93
C GLY A 191 -7.83 24.10 -23.87
N LYS A 192 -6.51 23.99 -24.13
CA LYS A 192 -5.79 24.84 -25.10
C LYS A 192 -6.21 24.54 -26.54
N LEU A 193 -6.27 23.26 -26.92
CA LEU A 193 -6.74 22.81 -28.24
C LEU A 193 -8.18 23.27 -28.52
N ARG A 194 -9.04 23.26 -27.50
CA ARG A 194 -10.40 23.81 -27.57
C ARG A 194 -10.42 25.30 -27.92
N CYS A 195 -9.51 26.10 -27.37
CA CYS A 195 -9.43 27.54 -27.69
C CYS A 195 -8.99 27.80 -29.14
N GLN A 196 -8.25 26.87 -29.75
CA GLN A 196 -7.80 26.94 -31.14
C GLN A 196 -8.88 26.47 -32.15
N LEU A 197 -10.02 25.95 -31.69
CA LEU A 197 -11.12 25.56 -32.58
C LEU A 197 -11.82 26.78 -33.17
N ARG A 198 -11.74 26.91 -34.51
CA ARG A 198 -12.35 27.99 -35.29
C ARG A 198 -13.89 27.93 -35.34
N PHE A 199 -14.50 26.76 -35.14
CA PHE A 199 -15.95 26.55 -35.29
C PHE A 199 -16.71 26.64 -33.96
N ARG A 200 -17.74 27.49 -33.92
CA ARG A 200 -18.60 27.74 -32.74
C ARG A 200 -19.32 26.47 -32.25
N PHE A 201 -19.79 25.62 -33.17
CA PHE A 201 -20.61 24.45 -32.84
C PHE A 201 -19.79 23.30 -32.21
N GLY A 202 -18.66 22.93 -32.85
CA GLY A 202 -17.73 21.94 -32.30
C GLY A 202 -17.12 22.38 -30.97
N ARG A 203 -16.87 23.69 -30.81
CA ARG A 203 -16.37 24.26 -29.54
C ARG A 203 -17.38 24.11 -28.40
N LYS A 204 -18.67 24.37 -28.64
CA LYS A 204 -19.71 24.21 -27.60
C LYS A 204 -19.88 22.75 -27.17
N LEU A 205 -19.90 21.81 -28.12
CA LEU A 205 -20.03 20.38 -27.83
C LEU A 205 -18.80 19.86 -27.07
N ALA A 206 -17.60 20.14 -27.57
CA ALA A 206 -16.35 19.77 -26.89
C ALA A 206 -16.23 20.43 -25.51
N HIS A 207 -16.71 21.67 -25.35
CA HIS A 207 -16.75 22.34 -24.06
C HIS A 207 -17.69 21.64 -23.08
N ARG A 208 -18.88 21.22 -23.53
CA ARG A 208 -19.85 20.53 -22.67
C ARG A 208 -19.29 19.19 -22.19
N GLU A 209 -18.65 18.45 -23.10
CA GLU A 209 -18.00 17.16 -22.80
C GLU A 209 -16.74 17.30 -21.93
N LEU A 210 -15.93 18.35 -22.15
CA LEU A 210 -14.78 18.61 -21.29
C LEU A 210 -15.18 19.11 -19.91
N ARG A 211 -16.28 19.86 -19.80
CA ARG A 211 -16.79 20.36 -18.52
C ARG A 211 -17.40 19.24 -17.67
N SER A 212 -17.95 18.19 -18.30
CA SER A 212 -18.40 17.00 -17.57
C SER A 212 -17.24 16.11 -17.12
N CYS A 213 -16.07 16.23 -17.75
CA CYS A 213 -14.86 15.51 -17.37
C CYS A 213 -14.07 16.28 -16.30
N THR A 214 -13.95 15.70 -15.10
CA THR A 214 -13.06 16.23 -14.05
C THR A 214 -11.68 15.61 -14.17
N PRO A 215 -10.64 16.22 -13.57
CA PRO A 215 -9.36 15.55 -13.42
C PRO A 215 -9.57 14.25 -12.65
N LEU A 216 -8.89 13.20 -13.09
CA LEU A 216 -8.91 11.87 -12.48
C LEU A 216 -8.30 11.99 -11.08
N LYS A 217 -9.04 11.57 -10.06
CA LYS A 217 -8.68 11.72 -8.65
C LYS A 217 -9.03 10.45 -7.90
N ILE A 218 -8.00 9.68 -7.54
CA ILE A 218 -8.15 8.58 -6.60
C ILE A 218 -8.53 9.18 -5.24
N LYS A 219 -9.73 8.87 -4.76
CA LYS A 219 -10.25 9.36 -3.50
C LYS A 219 -9.92 8.38 -2.38
N PHE A 220 -9.79 8.94 -1.19
CA PHE A 220 -9.62 8.25 0.06
C PHE A 220 -10.79 8.62 0.97
N GLY A 221 -11.81 7.78 1.02
CA GLY A 221 -13.10 8.13 1.62
C GLY A 221 -13.67 9.40 1.00
N ASN A 222 -13.87 10.43 1.84
CA ASN A 222 -14.30 11.76 1.39
C ASN A 222 -13.15 12.69 0.98
N ASN A 223 -11.90 12.32 1.25
CA ASN A 223 -10.71 13.11 0.93
C ASN A 223 -10.09 12.66 -0.39
N PHE A 224 -9.17 13.46 -0.93
CA PHE A 224 -8.36 13.07 -2.10
C PHE A 224 -6.91 12.86 -1.67
N ILE A 225 -6.23 11.92 -2.32
CA ILE A 225 -4.80 11.71 -2.11
C ILE A 225 -4.06 12.81 -2.85
N ASP A 226 -3.43 13.72 -2.12
CA ASP A 226 -2.55 14.73 -2.67
C ASP A 226 -1.10 14.24 -2.62
N GLY A 227 -0.19 14.89 -3.34
CA GLY A 227 1.23 14.57 -3.33
C GLY A 227 1.88 14.64 -1.93
N MET A 228 1.24 15.35 -0.98
CA MET A 228 1.69 15.47 0.41
C MET A 228 1.18 14.36 1.33
N THR A 229 0.13 13.63 0.95
CA THR A 229 -0.42 12.51 1.73
C THR A 229 0.63 11.44 2.12
N PRO A 230 1.58 11.02 1.25
CA PRO A 230 2.64 10.10 1.68
C PRO A 230 3.46 10.65 2.84
N ILE A 231 3.83 11.93 2.77
CA ILE A 231 4.69 12.56 3.77
C ILE A 231 3.97 12.61 5.12
N VAL A 232 2.69 13.01 5.11
CA VAL A 232 1.87 13.05 6.32
C VAL A 232 1.69 11.66 6.92
N ASN A 233 1.45 10.63 6.11
CA ASN A 233 1.30 9.27 6.60
C ASN A 233 2.62 8.72 7.19
N GLN A 234 3.75 9.04 6.56
CA GLN A 234 5.08 8.66 7.07
C GLN A 234 5.42 9.39 8.36
N ASP A 235 5.16 10.69 8.44
CA ASP A 235 5.36 11.49 9.67
C ASP A 235 4.52 10.94 10.83
N LEU A 236 3.24 10.61 10.58
CA LEU A 236 2.38 9.94 11.56
C LEU A 236 3.00 8.61 12.02
N ALA A 237 3.47 7.77 11.11
CA ALA A 237 4.09 6.49 11.46
C ALA A 237 5.34 6.67 12.33
N TRP A 238 6.20 7.63 11.99
CA TRP A 238 7.39 7.95 12.77
C TRP A 238 7.06 8.51 14.15
N ASN A 239 6.12 9.45 14.24
CA ASN A 239 5.71 10.06 15.50
C ASN A 239 5.10 9.04 16.46
N GLN A 240 4.28 8.11 15.96
CA GLN A 240 3.74 7.01 16.77
C GLN A 240 4.83 6.02 17.20
N THR A 241 5.77 5.70 16.31
CA THR A 241 6.93 4.85 16.66
C THR A 241 7.76 5.47 17.77
N MET A 242 8.09 6.75 17.67
CA MET A 242 8.84 7.49 18.71
C MET A 242 8.07 7.56 20.03
N SER A 243 6.76 7.80 19.98
CA SER A 243 5.91 7.83 21.19
C SER A 243 5.91 6.48 21.92
N LEU A 244 5.80 5.38 21.18
CA LEU A 244 5.92 4.02 21.75
C LEU A 244 7.31 3.75 22.31
N MET A 245 8.37 4.27 21.68
CA MET A 245 9.73 4.16 22.20
C MET A 245 9.91 4.90 23.54
N LEU A 246 9.31 6.08 23.69
CA LEU A 246 9.36 6.85 24.93
C LEU A 246 8.59 6.15 26.05
N LEU A 247 7.38 5.64 25.75
CA LEU A 247 6.58 4.87 26.71
C LEU A 247 7.27 3.58 27.13
N GLY A 248 7.96 2.89 26.23
CA GLY A 248 8.66 1.64 26.54
C GLY A 248 9.94 1.78 27.36
N LYS A 249 10.42 3.00 27.59
CA LYS A 249 11.59 3.31 28.44
C LYS A 249 11.22 3.78 29.86
N SER A 250 9.96 4.16 30.08
CA SER A 250 9.42 4.49 31.41
C SER A 250 9.06 3.23 32.19
#